data_AF-A0A1F3TV45-F1
#
_entry.id   AF-A0A1F3TV45-F1
#
_cell.length_a   1.000
_cell.length_b   1.000
_cell.length_c   1.000
_cell.angle_alpha   90.00
_cell.angle_beta   90.00
_cell.angle_gamma   90.00
#
_symmetry.space_group_name_H-M   'P 1'
#
loop_
_entity.id
_entity.type
_entity.pdbx_description
1 polymer ?
#
loop_
_entity_poly.entity_id
_entity_poly.type
_entity_poly.pdbx_seq_one_letter_code
_entity_poly.pdbx_strand_id
1 'polypeptide(L)'
;MDASEKKKLEEIYQLFSGLEKDSADAFFDQQLLEQLIFFISDLSTSTDPILKKLSTYKMHLNPQMTLKHFSTIAVPFERALKKSIQDDDFLISSTDRDHLVTPRVPLHFIIDNMRSAFNVGSVFRTADTLGAQKIWLCGYTPTPHQLQVEKAALGATLVLEWEMIPFAEAIKKLKSQGFRIIGLETSSKSIVLSAPFAEQTPTAFLIGNERFGLDADQLELCDEVRKIEMYGIKNSLNAAVAAAIAGYEWRRQWNESLGISS
;
A
#
# COMPACT_ATOMS: atom_id res chain seq x y z
N MET A 1 18.03 -24.76 -1.56
CA MET A 1 19.12 -23.95 -1.02
C MET A 1 19.65 -24.53 0.28
N ASP A 2 20.87 -25.03 0.27
CA ASP A 2 21.57 -25.47 1.49
C ASP A 2 22.20 -24.30 2.25
N ALA A 3 22.81 -24.57 3.42
CA ALA A 3 23.42 -23.54 4.26
C ALA A 3 24.62 -22.84 3.60
N SER A 4 25.38 -23.54 2.76
CA SER A 4 26.52 -22.96 2.04
C SER A 4 26.05 -22.04 0.92
N GLU A 5 25.01 -22.44 0.19
CA GLU A 5 24.38 -21.64 -0.86
C GLU A 5 23.70 -20.39 -0.28
N LYS A 6 23.04 -20.52 0.88
CA LYS A 6 22.47 -19.38 1.59
C LYS A 6 23.55 -18.36 1.97
N LYS A 7 24.69 -18.83 2.48
CA LYS A 7 25.83 -17.96 2.82
C LYS A 7 26.38 -17.21 1.60
N LYS A 8 26.54 -17.90 0.45
CA LYS A 8 26.95 -17.24 -0.81
C LYS A 8 25.98 -16.15 -1.22
N LEU A 9 24.68 -16.40 -1.07
CA LEU A 9 23.65 -15.42 -1.40
C LEU A 9 23.66 -14.22 -0.43
N GLU A 10 23.95 -14.45 0.86
CA GLU A 10 24.11 -13.38 1.86
C GLU A 10 25.31 -12.49 1.54
N GLU A 11 26.44 -13.07 1.14
CA GLU A 11 27.64 -12.35 0.70
C GLU A 11 27.36 -11.46 -0.54
N ILE A 12 26.64 -11.99 -1.52
CA ILE A 12 26.20 -11.22 -2.70
C ILE A 12 25.31 -10.04 -2.29
N TYR A 13 24.37 -10.25 -1.37
CA TYR A 13 23.48 -9.19 -0.91
C TYR A 13 24.21 -8.10 -0.10
N GLN A 14 25.19 -8.48 0.73
CA GLN A 14 26.03 -7.50 1.42
C GLN A 14 26.81 -6.62 0.45
N LEU A 15 27.32 -7.19 -0.65
CA LEU A 15 27.95 -6.41 -1.72
C LEU A 15 26.96 -5.47 -2.43
N PHE A 16 25.74 -5.93 -2.71
CA PHE A 16 24.69 -5.05 -3.23
C PHE A 16 24.45 -3.86 -2.30
N SER A 17 24.28 -4.10 -1.00
CA SER A 17 24.02 -3.04 -0.01
C SER A 17 25.20 -2.08 0.17
N GLY A 18 26.44 -2.58 0.13
CA GLY A 18 27.65 -1.76 0.20
C GLY A 18 27.76 -0.83 -1.02
N LEU A 19 27.68 -1.41 -2.22
CA LEU A 19 27.71 -0.65 -3.47
C LEU A 19 26.60 0.40 -3.54
N GLU A 20 25.38 0.09 -3.09
CA GLU A 20 24.26 1.04 -3.05
C GLU A 20 24.51 2.24 -2.13
N LYS A 21 25.15 2.03 -0.97
CA LYS A 21 25.47 3.11 -0.02
C LYS A 21 26.58 4.03 -0.51
N ASP A 22 27.55 3.48 -1.23
CA ASP A 22 28.76 4.20 -1.66
C ASP A 22 28.58 4.91 -3.02
N SER A 23 27.50 4.62 -3.75
CA SER A 23 27.25 5.18 -5.10
C SER A 23 26.42 6.46 -5.07
N ALA A 24 27.07 7.57 -4.71
CA ALA A 24 26.53 8.89 -5.04
C ALA A 24 26.51 9.08 -6.57
N ASP A 25 25.34 9.40 -7.14
CA ASP A 25 25.16 9.81 -8.55
C ASP A 25 25.71 8.85 -9.63
N ALA A 26 25.48 7.54 -9.46
CA ALA A 26 25.69 6.50 -10.50
C ALA A 26 27.15 6.18 -10.85
N PHE A 27 28.11 6.50 -9.98
CA PHE A 27 29.47 5.97 -10.07
C PHE A 27 29.64 4.80 -9.10
N PHE A 28 29.71 3.59 -9.65
CA PHE A 28 29.99 2.38 -8.86
C PHE A 28 31.49 2.13 -8.78
N ASP A 29 31.96 1.73 -7.59
CA ASP A 29 33.31 1.21 -7.45
C ASP A 29 33.49 0.00 -8.39
N GLN A 30 34.41 0.13 -9.33
CA GLN A 30 34.60 -0.86 -10.38
C GLN A 30 35.07 -2.21 -9.81
N GLN A 31 35.91 -2.19 -8.79
CA GLN A 31 36.45 -3.41 -8.19
C GLN A 31 35.36 -4.19 -7.45
N LEU A 32 34.55 -3.50 -6.65
CA LEU A 32 33.42 -4.10 -5.94
C LEU A 32 32.33 -4.57 -6.92
N LEU A 33 32.08 -3.84 -8.01
CA LEU A 33 31.13 -4.25 -9.04
C LEU A 33 31.60 -5.52 -9.78
N GLU A 34 32.88 -5.59 -10.14
CA GLU A 34 33.48 -6.79 -10.75
C GLU A 34 33.43 -7.99 -9.79
N GLN A 35 33.67 -7.76 -8.49
CA GLN A 35 33.54 -8.79 -7.47
C GLN A 35 32.09 -9.30 -7.35
N LEU A 36 31.11 -8.39 -7.37
CA LEU A 36 29.69 -8.75 -7.36
C LEU A 36 29.33 -9.59 -8.61
N ILE A 37 29.75 -9.17 -9.80
CA ILE A 37 29.53 -9.90 -11.06
C ILE A 37 30.14 -11.30 -11.01
N PHE A 38 31.33 -11.44 -10.41
CA PHE A 38 31.99 -12.72 -10.24
C PHE A 38 31.18 -13.66 -9.33
N PHE A 39 30.76 -13.20 -8.14
CA PHE A 39 29.97 -14.04 -7.24
C PHE A 39 28.60 -14.41 -7.81
N ILE A 40 27.94 -13.49 -8.53
CA ILE A 40 26.70 -13.82 -9.23
C ILE A 40 26.95 -14.87 -10.32
N SER A 41 28.08 -14.80 -11.03
CA SER A 41 28.44 -15.80 -12.04
C SER A 41 28.63 -17.20 -11.45
N ASP A 42 29.22 -17.30 -10.26
CA ASP A 42 29.44 -18.57 -9.56
C ASP A 42 28.14 -19.32 -9.25
N LEU A 43 27.03 -18.59 -9.05
CA LEU A 43 25.71 -19.20 -8.82
C LEU A 43 25.23 -20.10 -9.97
N SER A 44 25.76 -19.94 -11.18
CA SER A 44 25.43 -20.80 -12.33
C SER A 44 25.81 -22.28 -12.11
N THR A 45 26.75 -22.54 -11.20
CA THR A 45 27.23 -23.88 -10.84
C THR A 45 26.36 -24.60 -9.81
N SER A 46 25.48 -23.86 -9.12
CA SER A 46 24.57 -24.42 -8.10
C SER A 46 23.61 -25.43 -8.72
N THR A 47 23.15 -26.42 -7.95
CA THR A 47 22.08 -27.33 -8.38
C THR A 47 20.68 -26.76 -8.18
N ASP A 48 20.54 -25.68 -7.39
CA ASP A 48 19.28 -24.99 -7.12
C ASP A 48 18.83 -24.17 -8.36
N PRO A 49 17.65 -24.45 -8.94
CA PRO A 49 17.14 -23.72 -10.11
C PRO A 49 16.98 -22.21 -9.87
N ILE A 50 16.73 -21.78 -8.64
CA ILE A 50 16.59 -20.36 -8.28
C ILE A 50 17.95 -19.67 -8.42
N LEU A 51 19.01 -20.26 -7.86
CA LEU A 51 20.36 -19.69 -7.90
C LEU A 51 20.92 -19.67 -9.33
N LYS A 52 20.66 -20.72 -10.12
CA LYS A 52 20.97 -20.72 -11.56
C LYS A 52 20.29 -19.55 -12.28
N LYS A 53 19.01 -19.29 -11.99
CA LYS A 53 18.29 -18.15 -12.56
C LYS A 53 18.87 -16.81 -12.09
N LEU A 54 19.24 -16.68 -10.82
CA LEU A 54 19.88 -15.46 -10.32
C LEU A 54 21.22 -15.16 -11.00
N SER A 55 21.97 -16.20 -11.37
CA SER A 55 23.25 -16.03 -12.07
C SER A 55 23.15 -15.27 -13.39
N THR A 56 21.98 -15.25 -14.03
CA THR A 56 21.78 -14.53 -15.30
C THR A 56 21.78 -13.02 -15.11
N TYR A 57 21.45 -12.51 -13.92
CA TYR A 57 21.33 -11.07 -13.66
C TYR A 57 22.65 -10.30 -13.77
N LYS A 58 23.79 -11.00 -13.77
CA LYS A 58 25.11 -10.41 -14.03
C LYS A 58 25.16 -9.62 -15.34
N MET A 59 24.40 -10.04 -16.36
CA MET A 59 24.40 -9.39 -17.68
C MET A 59 23.83 -7.96 -17.66
N HIS A 60 23.15 -7.59 -16.58
CA HIS A 60 22.55 -6.26 -16.41
C HIS A 60 23.44 -5.31 -15.59
N LEU A 61 24.47 -5.84 -14.92
CA LEU A 61 25.40 -5.05 -14.12
C LEU A 61 26.47 -4.44 -15.03
N ASN A 62 26.54 -3.11 -15.08
CA ASN A 62 27.58 -2.37 -15.79
C ASN A 62 27.94 -1.06 -15.08
N PRO A 63 29.19 -0.57 -15.17
CA PRO A 63 29.64 0.60 -14.41
C PRO A 63 28.89 1.91 -14.70
N GLN A 64 28.15 1.99 -15.80
CA GLN A 64 27.45 3.19 -16.27
C GLN A 64 25.95 3.17 -15.94
N MET A 65 25.46 2.15 -15.23
CA MET A 65 24.04 2.05 -14.87
C MET A 65 23.69 3.08 -13.79
N THR A 66 22.42 3.47 -13.72
CA THR A 66 21.94 4.33 -12.64
C THR A 66 21.78 3.53 -11.35
N LEU A 67 21.83 4.22 -10.21
CA LEU A 67 21.51 3.62 -8.90
C LEU A 67 20.15 2.90 -8.92
N LYS A 68 19.14 3.50 -9.55
CA LYS A 68 17.82 2.90 -9.72
C LYS A 68 17.85 1.56 -10.48
N HIS A 69 18.61 1.48 -11.58
CA HIS A 69 18.76 0.23 -12.31
C HIS A 69 19.50 -0.82 -11.48
N PHE A 70 20.55 -0.41 -10.78
CA PHE A 70 21.28 -1.29 -9.87
C PHE A 70 20.40 -1.87 -8.75
N SER A 71 19.66 -1.02 -8.02
CA SER A 71 18.77 -1.46 -6.94
C SER A 71 17.68 -2.42 -7.44
N THR A 72 17.19 -2.24 -8.68
CA THR A 72 16.23 -3.16 -9.30
C THR A 72 16.83 -4.56 -9.53
N ILE A 73 18.13 -4.65 -9.82
CA ILE A 73 18.85 -5.91 -10.01
C ILE A 73 19.06 -6.65 -8.67
N ALA A 74 19.10 -5.93 -7.54
CA ALA A 74 19.25 -6.52 -6.21
C ALA A 74 17.97 -7.26 -5.73
N VAL A 75 16.78 -6.81 -6.15
CA VAL A 75 15.47 -7.32 -5.67
C VAL A 75 15.31 -8.85 -5.78
N PRO A 76 15.67 -9.52 -6.90
CA PRO A 76 15.59 -10.98 -6.99
C PRO A 76 16.48 -11.72 -5.98
N PHE A 77 17.64 -11.17 -5.64
CA PHE A 77 18.58 -11.74 -4.67
C PHE A 77 18.04 -11.58 -3.25
N GLU A 78 17.53 -10.40 -2.93
CA GLU A 78 16.84 -10.12 -1.67
C GLU A 78 15.65 -11.08 -1.45
N ARG A 79 14.81 -11.26 -2.47
CA ARG A 79 13.68 -12.21 -2.42
C ARG A 79 14.14 -13.64 -2.20
N ALA A 80 15.26 -14.04 -2.79
CA ALA A 80 15.80 -15.38 -2.61
C ALA A 80 16.39 -15.60 -1.19
N LEU A 81 16.91 -14.56 -0.55
CA LEU A 81 17.31 -14.61 0.87
C LEU A 81 16.12 -14.68 1.82
N LYS A 82 15.07 -13.93 1.50
CA LYS A 82 13.83 -13.86 2.29
C LYS A 82 12.85 -14.97 1.99
N LYS A 83 13.20 -15.95 1.14
CA LYS A 83 12.35 -17.12 0.85
C LYS A 83 12.01 -18.01 2.05
N SER A 84 12.43 -17.68 3.27
CA SER A 84 11.86 -18.24 4.50
C SER A 84 10.71 -17.45 5.14
N ILE A 85 10.47 -16.16 4.83
CA ILE A 85 9.32 -15.39 5.36
C ILE A 85 8.86 -14.31 4.35
N GLN A 86 7.54 -14.27 4.16
CA GLN A 86 6.64 -13.31 3.48
C GLN A 86 7.23 -11.97 2.97
N ASP A 87 6.71 -11.55 1.81
CA ASP A 87 7.03 -10.35 1.02
C ASP A 87 7.21 -9.05 1.83
N ASP A 88 8.40 -8.83 2.40
CA ASP A 88 8.78 -7.59 3.08
C ASP A 88 10.19 -7.18 2.64
N ASP A 89 10.28 -6.20 1.75
CA ASP A 89 10.88 -4.89 2.04
C ASP A 89 10.77 -4.06 0.75
N PHE A 90 10.05 -2.95 0.82
CA PHE A 90 10.20 -1.89 -0.16
C PHE A 90 11.41 -1.07 0.27
N LEU A 91 12.36 -0.83 -0.65
CA LEU A 91 13.28 0.29 -0.57
C LEU A 91 12.44 1.57 -0.50
N ILE A 92 12.27 2.13 0.69
CA ILE A 92 11.72 3.46 0.89
C ILE A 92 12.84 4.44 0.53
N SER A 93 13.01 4.75 -0.76
CA SER A 93 13.58 6.04 -1.11
C SER A 93 12.48 7.07 -0.88
N SER A 94 12.50 7.78 0.26
CA SER A 94 11.50 8.80 0.57
C SER A 94 11.62 9.98 -0.41
N THR A 95 10.88 9.91 -1.51
CA THR A 95 10.59 11.06 -2.40
C THR A 95 9.28 11.74 -2.02
N ASP A 96 8.80 11.48 -0.80
CA ASP A 96 7.58 12.10 -0.28
C ASP A 96 7.78 13.60 -0.10
N ARG A 97 6.68 14.36 -0.17
CA ARG A 97 6.73 15.81 -0.01
C ARG A 97 6.73 16.15 1.49
N ASP A 98 7.51 17.15 1.88
CA ASP A 98 7.57 17.63 3.28
C ASP A 98 6.26 18.30 3.74
N HIS A 99 5.35 18.62 2.81
CA HIS A 99 4.08 19.29 3.09
C HIS A 99 2.98 18.85 2.13
N LEU A 100 1.73 19.03 2.57
CA LEU A 100 0.56 18.79 1.74
C LEU A 100 0.52 19.75 0.55
N VAL A 101 0.20 19.21 -0.62
CA VAL A 101 -0.01 20.00 -1.86
C VAL A 101 -1.29 20.82 -1.79
N THR A 102 -2.30 20.26 -1.12
CA THR A 102 -3.62 20.87 -0.93
C THR A 102 -4.10 20.59 0.49
N PRO A 103 -4.91 21.46 1.09
CA PRO A 103 -5.51 21.20 2.40
C PRO A 103 -6.26 19.87 2.43
N ARG A 104 -6.32 19.26 3.63
CA ARG A 104 -7.16 18.08 3.84
C ARG A 104 -8.63 18.41 3.54
N VAL A 105 -9.35 17.45 2.99
CA VAL A 105 -10.78 17.55 2.64
C VAL A 105 -11.64 16.76 3.60
N PRO A 106 -12.95 17.06 3.69
CA PRO A 106 -13.87 16.39 4.62
C PRO A 106 -14.25 14.97 4.13
N LEU A 107 -13.22 14.17 3.91
CA LEU A 107 -13.24 12.76 3.57
C LEU A 107 -12.69 12.00 4.78
N HIS A 108 -13.46 11.02 5.23
CA HIS A 108 -13.05 10.09 6.28
C HIS A 108 -13.19 8.64 5.78
N PHE A 109 -12.47 7.73 6.42
CA PHE A 109 -12.64 6.30 6.23
C PHE A 109 -12.96 5.64 7.56
N ILE A 110 -13.90 4.71 7.56
CA ILE A 110 -14.27 3.88 8.70
C ILE A 110 -13.89 2.44 8.32
N ILE A 111 -13.04 1.83 9.13
CA ILE A 111 -12.60 0.46 8.95
C ILE A 111 -13.11 -0.34 10.15
N ASP A 112 -14.08 -1.22 9.92
CA ASP A 112 -14.65 -2.03 10.98
C ASP A 112 -14.30 -3.50 10.82
N ASN A 113 -13.86 -4.11 11.93
CA ASN A 113 -13.55 -5.54 12.02
C ASN A 113 -12.64 -6.06 10.89
N MET A 114 -11.69 -5.24 10.42
CA MET A 114 -10.76 -5.65 9.37
C MET A 114 -9.67 -6.53 9.95
N ARG A 115 -9.33 -7.64 9.28
CA ARG A 115 -8.30 -8.56 9.81
C ARG A 115 -6.91 -8.22 9.30
N SER A 116 -6.78 -7.77 8.05
CA SER A 116 -5.49 -7.61 7.39
C SER A 116 -4.81 -6.29 7.78
N ALA A 117 -3.70 -6.37 8.50
CA ALA A 117 -2.83 -5.22 8.78
C ALA A 117 -2.33 -4.54 7.49
N PHE A 118 -2.09 -5.33 6.43
CA PHE A 118 -1.70 -4.80 5.11
C PHE A 118 -2.79 -3.95 4.48
N ASN A 119 -4.06 -4.37 4.57
CA ASN A 119 -5.17 -3.58 4.05
C ASN A 119 -5.33 -2.30 4.86
N VAL A 120 -5.25 -2.37 6.19
CA VAL A 120 -5.31 -1.18 7.05
C VAL A 120 -4.21 -0.17 6.66
N GLY A 121 -2.95 -0.59 6.61
CA GLY A 121 -1.86 0.30 6.20
C GLY A 121 -2.02 0.85 4.77
N SER A 122 -2.52 0.03 3.85
CA SER A 122 -2.84 0.48 2.48
C SER A 122 -3.93 1.56 2.45
N VAL A 123 -4.95 1.47 3.33
CA VAL A 123 -5.98 2.50 3.47
C VAL A 123 -5.41 3.76 4.10
N PHE A 124 -4.51 3.67 5.09
CA PHE A 124 -3.77 4.84 5.63
C PHE A 124 -3.03 5.59 4.52
N ARG A 125 -2.24 4.88 3.72
CA ARG A 125 -1.49 5.46 2.60
C ARG A 125 -2.41 6.09 1.56
N THR A 126 -3.52 5.42 1.24
CA THR A 126 -4.54 5.91 0.32
C THR A 126 -5.20 7.19 0.84
N ALA A 127 -5.64 7.19 2.09
CA ALA A 127 -6.30 8.31 2.73
C ALA A 127 -5.38 9.54 2.77
N ASP A 128 -4.10 9.35 3.10
CA ASP A 128 -3.12 10.43 3.07
C ASP A 128 -2.95 11.01 1.66
N THR A 129 -2.79 10.16 0.65
CA THR A 129 -2.64 10.55 -0.77
C THR A 129 -3.86 11.34 -1.28
N LEU A 130 -5.05 11.01 -0.82
CA LEU A 130 -6.30 11.69 -1.20
C LEU A 130 -6.52 13.00 -0.43
N GLY A 131 -5.71 13.29 0.59
CA GLY A 131 -5.92 14.42 1.48
C GLY A 131 -7.10 14.19 2.43
N ALA A 132 -7.44 12.95 2.78
CA ALA A 132 -8.48 12.67 3.75
C ALA A 132 -8.09 13.22 5.13
N GLN A 133 -9.09 13.65 5.90
CA GLN A 133 -8.86 14.23 7.22
C GLN A 133 -8.59 13.16 8.29
N LYS A 134 -9.33 12.04 8.28
CA LYS A 134 -9.29 11.10 9.40
C LYS A 134 -9.67 9.65 9.04
N ILE A 135 -9.07 8.70 9.75
CA ILE A 135 -9.48 7.28 9.75
C ILE A 135 -10.06 6.88 11.12
N TRP A 136 -11.16 6.14 11.08
CA TRP A 136 -11.82 5.59 12.25
C TRP A 136 -11.64 4.06 12.24
N LEU A 137 -10.89 3.54 13.20
CA LEU A 137 -10.67 2.10 13.36
C LEU A 137 -11.65 1.57 14.40
N CYS A 138 -12.36 0.51 14.06
CA CYS A 138 -13.41 -0.07 14.90
C CYS A 138 -13.21 -1.59 15.08
N GLY A 139 -13.82 -2.15 16.13
CA GLY A 139 -13.84 -3.58 16.38
C GLY A 139 -12.48 -4.15 16.75
N TYR A 140 -12.04 -5.22 16.07
CA TYR A 140 -10.70 -5.82 16.26
C TYR A 140 -9.66 -5.36 15.21
N THR A 141 -9.94 -4.30 14.48
CA THR A 141 -9.09 -3.80 13.39
C THR A 141 -7.66 -3.53 13.89
N PRO A 142 -6.61 -4.05 13.21
CA PRO A 142 -5.22 -3.73 13.49
C PRO A 142 -4.98 -2.22 13.53
N THR A 143 -4.15 -1.77 14.47
CA THR A 143 -3.83 -0.35 14.64
C THR A 143 -2.39 -0.05 14.25
N PRO A 144 -2.06 1.24 14.02
CA PRO A 144 -0.68 1.73 13.84
C PRO A 144 0.33 1.34 14.95
N HIS A 145 -0.13 0.81 16.09
CA HIS A 145 0.78 0.22 17.08
C HIS A 145 1.40 -1.12 16.63
N GLN A 146 0.92 -1.72 15.54
CA GLN A 146 1.43 -2.96 14.97
C GLN A 146 2.38 -2.69 13.81
N LEU A 147 3.57 -3.28 13.84
CA LEU A 147 4.63 -3.06 12.85
C LEU A 147 4.17 -3.33 11.41
N GLN A 148 3.28 -4.30 11.19
CA GLN A 148 2.79 -4.63 9.86
C GLN A 148 1.90 -3.51 9.26
N VAL A 149 1.14 -2.80 10.11
CA VAL A 149 0.35 -1.64 9.67
C VAL A 149 1.28 -0.51 9.26
N GLU A 150 2.27 -0.18 10.11
CA GLU A 150 3.27 0.85 9.85
C GLU A 150 4.05 0.61 8.54
N LYS A 151 4.52 -0.63 8.34
CA LYS A 151 5.21 -1.04 7.12
C LYS A 151 4.36 -0.85 5.87
N ALA A 152 3.08 -1.20 5.92
CA ALA A 152 2.19 -1.04 4.78
C ALA A 152 1.77 0.43 4.54
N ALA A 153 1.71 1.24 5.61
CA ALA A 153 1.33 2.64 5.54
C ALA A 153 2.45 3.56 5.03
N LEU A 154 3.72 3.14 5.12
CA LEU A 154 4.88 3.92 4.70
C LEU A 154 4.91 5.34 5.31
N GLY A 155 4.69 5.44 6.62
CA GLY A 155 4.72 6.72 7.33
C GLY A 155 3.43 7.53 7.31
N ALA A 156 2.41 7.13 6.53
CA ALA A 156 1.12 7.83 6.48
C ALA A 156 0.42 7.90 7.85
N THR A 157 0.68 6.94 8.74
CA THR A 157 0.17 6.90 10.13
C THR A 157 0.71 8.01 11.02
N LEU A 158 1.83 8.65 10.63
CA LEU A 158 2.45 9.75 11.38
C LEU A 158 1.82 11.12 11.06
N VAL A 159 1.17 11.24 9.90
CA VAL A 159 0.67 12.53 9.36
C VAL A 159 -0.85 12.57 9.22
N LEU A 160 -1.51 11.43 9.28
CA LEU A 160 -2.96 11.29 9.16
C LEU A 160 -3.57 11.10 10.55
N GLU A 161 -4.62 11.87 10.87
CA GLU A 161 -5.34 11.64 12.11
C GLU A 161 -6.09 10.31 12.07
N TRP A 162 -6.06 9.58 13.18
CA TRP A 162 -6.85 8.37 13.33
C TRP A 162 -7.25 8.15 14.78
N GLU A 163 -8.32 7.39 15.01
CA GLU A 163 -8.68 6.92 16.35
C GLU A 163 -9.26 5.51 16.33
N MET A 164 -8.97 4.75 17.38
CA MET A 164 -9.62 3.47 17.68
C MET A 164 -10.81 3.71 18.61
N ILE A 165 -12.01 3.31 18.19
CA ILE A 165 -13.25 3.66 18.87
C ILE A 165 -14.34 2.60 18.61
N PRO A 166 -15.35 2.44 19.49
CA PRO A 166 -16.51 1.62 19.16
C PRO A 166 -17.26 2.11 17.91
N PHE A 167 -17.65 1.19 17.04
CA PHE A 167 -18.31 1.49 15.76
C PHE A 167 -19.53 2.40 15.91
N ALA A 168 -20.44 2.09 16.84
CA ALA A 168 -21.63 2.89 17.09
C ALA A 168 -21.31 4.34 17.51
N GLU A 169 -20.21 4.55 18.25
CA GLU A 169 -19.77 5.88 18.67
C GLU A 169 -19.16 6.66 17.50
N ALA A 170 -18.37 6.00 16.63
CA ALA A 170 -17.86 6.60 15.39
C ALA A 170 -19.00 7.10 14.50
N ILE A 171 -19.98 6.25 14.21
CA ILE A 171 -21.16 6.60 13.40
C ILE A 171 -21.91 7.79 14.01
N LYS A 172 -22.14 7.77 15.33
CA LYS A 172 -22.82 8.86 16.04
C LYS A 172 -22.05 10.19 15.92
N LYS A 173 -20.73 10.17 16.14
CA LYS A 173 -19.87 11.36 16.02
C LYS A 173 -19.91 11.93 14.60
N LEU A 174 -19.71 11.09 13.59
CA LEU A 174 -19.71 11.48 12.19
C LEU A 174 -21.05 12.10 11.78
N LYS A 175 -22.18 11.45 12.12
CA LYS A 175 -23.51 12.00 11.82
C LYS A 175 -23.75 13.33 12.53
N SER A 176 -23.29 13.49 13.78
CA SER A 176 -23.39 14.77 14.49
C SER A 176 -22.56 15.90 13.88
N GLN A 177 -21.52 15.55 13.11
CA GLN A 177 -20.67 16.47 12.36
C GLN A 177 -21.16 16.72 10.92
N GLY A 178 -22.30 16.14 10.53
CA GLY A 178 -22.87 16.30 9.19
C GLY A 178 -22.24 15.43 8.11
N PHE A 179 -21.45 14.41 8.47
CA PHE A 179 -20.92 13.44 7.50
C PHE A 179 -22.01 12.51 7.00
N ARG A 180 -22.06 12.32 5.68
CA ARG A 180 -22.77 11.20 5.05
C ARG A 180 -21.92 9.94 5.15
N ILE A 181 -22.50 8.87 5.65
CA ILE A 181 -21.88 7.54 5.75
C ILE A 181 -22.21 6.77 4.48
N ILE A 182 -21.19 6.41 3.71
CA ILE A 182 -21.33 5.64 2.47
C ILE A 182 -20.71 4.26 2.64
N GLY A 183 -21.53 3.22 2.67
CA GLY A 183 -21.07 1.83 2.71
C GLY A 183 -20.55 1.37 1.36
N LEU A 184 -19.37 0.76 1.35
CA LEU A 184 -18.81 0.11 0.15
C LEU A 184 -19.18 -1.37 0.15
N GLU A 185 -20.27 -1.71 -0.54
CA GLU A 185 -20.80 -3.07 -0.59
C GLU A 185 -21.55 -3.36 -1.89
N THR A 186 -21.47 -4.62 -2.33
CA THR A 186 -22.25 -5.13 -3.46
C THR A 186 -23.61 -5.62 -2.97
N SER A 187 -24.61 -4.75 -3.01
CA SER A 187 -26.00 -5.12 -2.71
C SER A 187 -26.93 -4.85 -3.89
N SER A 188 -28.09 -5.48 -3.93
CA SER A 188 -29.10 -5.23 -4.98
C SER A 188 -29.63 -3.79 -4.98
N LYS A 189 -29.52 -3.09 -3.85
CA LYS A 189 -29.93 -1.70 -3.67
C LYS A 189 -28.77 -0.70 -3.81
N SER A 190 -27.56 -1.18 -4.09
CA SER A 190 -26.38 -0.33 -4.19
C SER A 190 -26.41 0.54 -5.44
N ILE A 191 -26.01 1.79 -5.27
CA ILE A 191 -25.84 2.76 -6.35
C ILE A 191 -24.45 2.54 -6.97
N VAL A 192 -24.33 2.72 -8.29
CA VAL A 192 -23.00 2.68 -8.94
C VAL A 192 -22.12 3.80 -8.40
N LEU A 193 -20.85 3.50 -8.10
CA LEU A 193 -19.95 4.44 -7.44
C LEU A 193 -19.79 5.76 -8.22
N SER A 194 -19.77 5.68 -9.55
CA SER A 194 -19.64 6.81 -10.48
C SER A 194 -20.87 7.72 -10.56
N ALA A 195 -21.98 7.36 -9.90
CA ALA A 195 -23.12 8.26 -9.79
C ALA A 195 -22.70 9.54 -9.04
N PRO A 196 -23.35 10.69 -9.29
CA PRO A 196 -23.05 11.92 -8.59
C PRO A 196 -23.12 11.77 -7.06
N PHE A 197 -22.10 12.22 -6.34
CA PHE A 197 -22.17 12.44 -4.90
C PHE A 197 -22.92 13.74 -4.62
N ALA A 198 -23.43 13.88 -3.40
CA ALA A 198 -23.99 15.15 -2.94
C ALA A 198 -22.87 16.21 -2.93
N GLU A 199 -23.12 17.34 -3.61
CA GLU A 199 -22.14 18.41 -3.75
C GLU A 199 -21.66 18.93 -2.39
N GLN A 200 -20.35 19.15 -2.27
CA GLN A 200 -19.69 19.75 -1.11
C GLN A 200 -20.09 19.12 0.25
N THR A 201 -20.47 17.83 0.25
CA THR A 201 -20.94 17.14 1.45
C THR A 201 -19.83 16.31 2.11
N PRO A 202 -19.51 16.54 3.40
CA PRO A 202 -18.60 15.69 4.15
C PRO A 202 -18.99 14.22 4.06
N THR A 203 -18.02 13.35 3.79
CA THR A 203 -18.28 11.94 3.48
C THR A 203 -17.35 11.02 4.24
N ALA A 204 -17.91 9.96 4.82
CA ALA A 204 -17.16 8.89 5.45
C ALA A 204 -17.45 7.57 4.73
N PHE A 205 -16.42 6.95 4.13
CA PHE A 205 -16.56 5.63 3.52
C PHE A 205 -16.44 4.54 4.58
N LEU A 206 -17.48 3.71 4.70
CA LEU A 206 -17.49 2.53 5.54
C LEU A 206 -17.02 1.31 4.75
N ILE A 207 -15.90 0.74 5.19
CA ILE A 207 -15.24 -0.41 4.58
C ILE A 207 -15.48 -1.62 5.48
N GLY A 208 -16.09 -2.66 4.91
CA GLY A 208 -16.42 -3.89 5.63
C GLY A 208 -15.26 -4.88 5.74
N ASN A 209 -15.55 -5.97 6.44
CA ASN A 209 -14.63 -7.09 6.61
C ASN A 209 -14.31 -7.74 5.26
N GLU A 210 -13.07 -8.19 5.05
CA GLU A 210 -12.64 -8.69 3.75
C GLU A 210 -13.33 -10.00 3.31
N ARG A 211 -13.89 -10.74 4.27
CA ARG A 211 -14.59 -12.00 4.04
C ARG A 211 -16.10 -11.86 4.10
N PHE A 212 -16.59 -11.04 5.03
CA PHE A 212 -18.02 -10.96 5.34
C PHE A 212 -18.69 -9.71 4.75
N GLY A 213 -17.90 -8.72 4.30
CA GLY A 213 -18.44 -7.45 3.84
C GLY A 213 -18.97 -6.63 5.01
N LEU A 214 -20.03 -5.86 4.76
CA LEU A 214 -20.78 -5.12 5.77
C LEU A 214 -21.99 -5.92 6.27
N ASP A 215 -22.15 -5.95 7.59
CA ASP A 215 -23.31 -6.58 8.21
C ASP A 215 -24.60 -5.76 7.97
N ALA A 216 -25.76 -6.40 8.08
CA ALA A 216 -27.04 -5.79 7.76
C ALA A 216 -27.35 -4.55 8.61
N ASP A 217 -27.01 -4.59 9.89
CA ASP A 217 -27.15 -3.47 10.82
C ASP A 217 -26.22 -2.30 10.47
N GLN A 218 -25.02 -2.58 9.95
CA GLN A 218 -24.11 -1.55 9.44
C GLN A 218 -24.68 -0.88 8.18
N LEU A 219 -25.24 -1.67 7.26
CA LEU A 219 -25.87 -1.15 6.04
C LEU A 219 -27.08 -0.26 6.35
N GLU A 220 -27.84 -0.56 7.40
CA GLU A 220 -28.97 0.28 7.86
C GLU A 220 -28.51 1.63 8.42
N LEU A 221 -27.28 1.72 8.92
CA LEU A 221 -26.69 2.96 9.44
C LEU A 221 -26.09 3.82 8.32
N CYS A 222 -25.82 3.27 7.14
CA CYS A 222 -25.35 4.00 5.98
C CYS A 222 -26.45 4.91 5.42
N ASP A 223 -26.07 6.11 4.99
CA ASP A 223 -26.98 7.02 4.28
C ASP A 223 -27.09 6.60 2.80
N GLU A 224 -26.02 6.00 2.25
CA GLU A 224 -25.98 5.38 0.93
C GLU A 224 -25.11 4.11 0.93
N VAL A 225 -25.41 3.17 0.04
CA VAL A 225 -24.53 2.03 -0.25
C VAL A 225 -24.11 2.13 -1.71
N ARG A 226 -22.80 2.15 -1.96
CA ARG A 226 -22.26 2.26 -3.32
C ARG A 226 -21.41 1.04 -3.68
N LYS A 227 -21.55 0.59 -4.93
CA LYS A 227 -20.78 -0.51 -5.50
C LYS A 227 -19.85 -0.02 -6.61
N ILE A 228 -18.70 -0.67 -6.72
CA ILE A 228 -17.83 -0.57 -7.89
C ILE A 228 -18.35 -1.57 -8.92
N GLU A 229 -18.51 -1.14 -10.17
CA GLU A 229 -18.94 -2.04 -11.23
C GLU A 229 -17.83 -3.03 -11.60
N MET A 230 -18.19 -4.31 -11.69
CA MET A 230 -17.26 -5.40 -12.05
C MET A 230 -17.63 -5.95 -13.43
N TYR A 231 -16.63 -6.10 -14.29
CA TYR A 231 -16.82 -6.54 -15.68
C TYR A 231 -16.25 -7.94 -15.97
N GLY A 232 -15.66 -8.59 -14.96
CA GLY A 232 -15.06 -9.92 -15.07
C GLY A 232 -15.84 -11.00 -14.33
N ILE A 233 -15.25 -12.20 -14.26
CA ILE A 233 -15.82 -13.34 -13.51
C ILE A 233 -15.78 -13.09 -12.00
N LYS A 234 -14.78 -12.35 -11.51
CA LYS A 234 -14.66 -12.01 -10.09
C LYS A 234 -15.67 -10.92 -9.75
N ASN A 235 -16.34 -11.11 -8.61
CA ASN A 235 -17.43 -10.25 -8.13
C ASN A 235 -17.00 -9.32 -6.99
N SER A 236 -15.72 -9.29 -6.63
CA SER A 236 -15.20 -8.45 -5.56
C SER A 236 -13.77 -8.01 -5.83
N LEU A 237 -13.38 -6.92 -5.17
CA LEU A 237 -12.02 -6.41 -5.10
C LEU A 237 -11.48 -6.58 -3.68
N ASN A 238 -10.17 -6.47 -3.54
CA ASN A 238 -9.53 -6.26 -2.24
C ASN A 238 -10.12 -4.99 -1.57
N ALA A 239 -10.35 -5.05 -0.26
CA ALA A 239 -11.00 -3.96 0.49
C ALA A 239 -10.24 -2.62 0.41
N ALA A 240 -8.90 -2.64 0.51
CA ALA A 240 -8.09 -1.42 0.39
C ALA A 240 -8.13 -0.85 -1.05
N VAL A 241 -8.18 -1.72 -2.07
CA VAL A 241 -8.35 -1.30 -3.47
C VAL A 241 -9.73 -0.66 -3.67
N ALA A 242 -10.78 -1.24 -3.10
CA ALA A 242 -12.12 -0.67 -3.16
C ALA A 242 -12.19 0.72 -2.50
N ALA A 243 -11.56 0.86 -1.32
CA ALA A 243 -11.43 2.14 -0.63
C ALA A 243 -10.69 3.19 -1.48
N ALA A 244 -9.61 2.80 -2.15
CA ALA A 244 -8.85 3.68 -3.04
C ALA A 244 -9.67 4.16 -4.24
N ILE A 245 -10.40 3.26 -4.90
CA ILE A 245 -11.26 3.61 -6.05
C ILE A 245 -12.39 4.55 -5.59
N ALA A 246 -13.05 4.23 -4.48
CA ALA A 246 -14.12 5.05 -3.93
C ALA A 246 -13.65 6.44 -3.51
N GLY A 247 -12.54 6.50 -2.77
CA GLY A 247 -11.95 7.76 -2.32
C GLY A 247 -11.48 8.63 -3.49
N TYR A 248 -10.87 8.03 -4.51
CA TYR A 248 -10.42 8.77 -5.70
C TYR A 248 -11.60 9.33 -6.51
N GLU A 249 -12.62 8.52 -6.75
CA GLU A 249 -13.82 8.95 -7.48
C GLU A 249 -14.55 10.07 -6.72
N TRP A 250 -14.66 9.96 -5.40
CA TRP A 250 -15.19 11.04 -4.57
C TRP A 250 -14.34 12.30 -4.67
N ARG A 251 -13.00 12.18 -4.58
CA ARG A 251 -12.08 13.33 -4.65
C ARG A 251 -12.15 14.04 -6.00
N ARG A 252 -12.32 13.29 -7.09
CA ARG A 252 -12.54 13.82 -8.44
C ARG A 252 -13.80 14.69 -8.48
N GLN A 253 -14.94 14.13 -8.07
CA GLN A 253 -16.22 14.85 -8.07
C GLN A 253 -16.21 16.03 -7.07
N TRP A 254 -15.52 15.90 -5.92
CA TRP A 254 -15.34 16.99 -4.97
C TRP A 254 -14.61 18.17 -5.60
N ASN A 255 -13.51 17.93 -6.30
CA ASN A 255 -12.74 18.98 -6.98
C ASN A 255 -13.56 19.65 -8.08
N GLU A 256 -14.33 18.88 -8.85
CA GLU A 256 -15.27 19.40 -9.85
C GLU A 256 -16.30 20.33 -9.21
N SER A 257 -16.86 19.94 -8.05
CA SER A 257 -17.82 20.78 -7.30
C SER A 257 -17.23 22.08 -6.73
N LEU A 258 -15.90 22.17 -6.65
CA LEU A 258 -15.17 23.38 -6.25
C LEU A 258 -14.65 24.19 -7.44
N GLY A 259 -14.90 23.76 -8.68
CA GLY A 259 -14.34 24.38 -9.88
C GLY A 259 -12.82 24.23 -10.00
N ILE A 260 -12.23 23.27 -9.28
CA ILE A 260 -10.81 22.93 -9.37
C ILE A 260 -10.67 21.92 -10.51
N SER A 261 -10.40 22.42 -11.72
CA SER A 261 -10.10 21.56 -12.87
C SER A 261 -8.82 20.74 -12.62
N SER A 262 -8.86 19.45 -12.92
CA SER A 262 -7.73 18.50 -12.85
C SER A 262 -6.60 18.86 -13.81
#